data_AF-A0A2D8R1R7-F1
#
_entry.id   AF-A0A2D8R1R7-F1
#
_cell.length_a   1.000
_cell.length_b   1.000
_cell.length_c   1.000
_cell.angle_alpha   90.00
_cell.angle_beta   90.00
_cell.angle_gamma   90.00
#
_symmetry.space_group_name_H-M   'P 1'
#
loop_
_entity.id
_entity.type
_entity.pdbx_description
1 polymer ?
#
loop_
_entity_poly.entity_id
_entity_poly.type
_entity_poly.pdbx_seq_one_letter_code
_entity_poly.pdbx_strand_id
1 'polypeptide(L)'
;MIAPTPDSSPEAPLDRLLLGIAAFVMFMMTALTFTDVLGRYLLRSPLPGAFEMIQFLMPFLIFTVLPVITKEGGHITVTVLDGLVPPRVQWAQTLVVLASSAAAIAMVSWCLWAQGQSLTEEHYVSGYLEWPIGPVAHGMSILCFATLLVQLVKLYRHLRSHD
;
A
#
# COMPACT_ATOMS: atom_id res chain seq x y z
N MET A 1 -8.19 19.64 -18.43
CA MET A 1 -9.38 19.04 -17.80
C MET A 1 -9.52 17.64 -18.39
N ILE A 2 -8.79 16.67 -17.84
CA ILE A 2 -8.81 15.28 -18.31
C ILE A 2 -9.99 14.62 -17.61
N ALA A 3 -11.04 14.31 -18.37
CA ALA A 3 -12.12 13.49 -17.86
C ALA A 3 -11.54 12.12 -17.48
N PRO A 4 -11.89 11.54 -16.31
CA PRO A 4 -11.52 10.15 -16.03
C PRO A 4 -12.22 9.28 -17.07
N THR A 5 -11.44 8.64 -17.95
CA THR A 5 -11.96 7.58 -18.81
C THR A 5 -12.44 6.46 -17.89
N PRO A 6 -13.69 5.98 -18.02
CA PRO A 6 -14.12 4.79 -17.31
C PRO A 6 -13.40 3.59 -17.95
N ASP A 7 -12.18 3.30 -17.48
CA ASP A 7 -11.52 2.03 -17.77
C ASP A 7 -12.30 0.95 -17.05
N SER A 8 -13.30 0.41 -17.76
CA SER A 8 -14.03 -0.80 -17.39
C SER A 8 -13.20 -2.05 -17.65
N SER A 9 -11.93 -2.06 -17.22
CA SER A 9 -11.28 -3.33 -16.93
C SER A 9 -12.18 -4.04 -15.91
N PRO A 10 -12.58 -5.30 -16.14
CA PRO A 10 -13.33 -6.04 -15.13
C PRO A 10 -12.44 -6.04 -13.89
N GLU A 11 -12.78 -5.18 -12.92
CA GLU A 11 -12.04 -5.10 -11.67
C GLU A 11 -11.90 -6.53 -11.20
N ALA A 12 -10.67 -7.03 -11.10
CA ALA A 12 -10.48 -8.38 -10.65
C ALA A 12 -11.22 -8.45 -9.31
N PRO A 13 -11.98 -9.53 -9.01
CA PRO A 13 -12.77 -9.60 -7.78
C PRO A 13 -11.91 -9.30 -6.54
N LEU A 14 -10.60 -9.55 -6.63
CA LEU A 14 -9.59 -9.15 -5.66
C LEU A 14 -9.43 -7.62 -5.49
N ASP A 15 -9.35 -6.85 -6.58
CA ASP A 15 -9.18 -5.40 -6.52
C ASP A 15 -10.39 -4.75 -5.85
N ARG A 16 -11.60 -5.18 -6.25
CA ARG A 16 -12.86 -4.69 -5.67
C ARG A 16 -12.98 -5.03 -4.18
N LEU A 17 -12.49 -6.20 -3.78
CA LEU A 17 -12.41 -6.60 -2.38
C LEU A 17 -11.42 -5.71 -1.60
N LEU A 18 -10.20 -5.51 -2.13
CA LEU A 18 -9.17 -4.67 -1.52
C LEU A 18 -9.63 -3.21 -1.39
N LEU A 19 -10.23 -2.66 -2.43
CA LEU A 19 -10.82 -1.32 -2.44
C LEU A 19 -11.99 -1.20 -1.44
N GLY A 20 -12.84 -2.23 -1.34
CA GLY A 20 -13.91 -2.28 -0.35
C GLY A 20 -13.38 -2.28 1.09
N ILE A 21 -12.35 -3.09 1.37
CA ILE A 21 -11.66 -3.11 2.66
C ILE A 21 -11.02 -1.76 2.95
N ALA A 22 -10.33 -1.17 1.98
CA ALA A 22 -9.70 0.15 2.12
C ALA A 22 -10.72 1.25 2.42
N ALA A 23 -11.85 1.27 1.71
CA ALA A 23 -12.93 2.22 1.93
C ALA A 23 -13.53 2.07 3.34
N PHE A 24 -13.74 0.84 3.80
CA PHE A 24 -14.23 0.56 5.16
C PHE A 24 -13.24 1.04 6.23
N VAL A 25 -11.95 0.74 6.06
CA VAL A 25 -10.89 1.18 6.98
C VAL A 25 -10.79 2.69 7.02
N MET A 26 -10.82 3.36 5.86
CA MET A 26 -10.82 4.82 5.77
C MET A 26 -12.03 5.43 6.47
N PHE A 27 -13.23 4.86 6.26
CA PHE A 27 -14.44 5.28 6.95
C PHE A 27 -14.30 5.16 8.47
N MET A 28 -13.77 4.03 8.96
CA MET A 28 -13.50 3.83 10.38
C MET A 28 -12.51 4.86 10.93
N MET A 29 -11.42 5.13 10.22
CA MET A 29 -10.45 6.16 10.61
C MET A 29 -11.09 7.54 10.69
N THR A 30 -11.90 7.92 9.70
CA THR A 30 -12.62 9.20 9.71
C THR A 30 -13.62 9.28 10.85
N ALA A 31 -14.41 8.23 11.08
CA ALA A 31 -15.39 8.17 12.17
C ALA A 31 -14.70 8.27 13.55
N LEU A 32 -13.57 7.59 13.72
CA LEU A 32 -12.79 7.63 14.97
C LEU A 32 -12.20 9.02 15.21
N THR A 33 -11.61 9.63 14.19
CA THR A 33 -11.06 11.00 14.25
C THR A 33 -12.15 12.02 14.55
N PHE A 34 -13.30 11.89 13.88
CA PHE A 34 -14.45 12.76 14.11
C PHE A 34 -14.99 12.64 15.53
N THR A 35 -15.10 11.41 16.04
CA THR A 35 -15.56 11.15 17.41
C THR A 35 -14.57 11.69 18.44
N ASP A 36 -13.26 11.53 18.22
CA ASP A 36 -12.23 12.10 19.10
C ASP A 36 -12.30 13.64 19.13
N VAL A 37 -12.47 14.28 17.97
CA VAL A 37 -12.67 15.72 17.86
C VAL A 37 -13.93 16.15 18.63
N LEU A 38 -15.06 15.49 18.43
CA LEU A 38 -16.30 15.78 19.17
C LEU A 38 -16.12 15.60 20.67
N GLY A 39 -15.45 14.54 21.12
CA GLY A 39 -15.17 14.29 22.54
C GLY A 39 -14.36 15.41 23.17
N ARG A 40 -13.32 15.90 22.48
CA ARG A 40 -12.50 17.03 22.95
C ARG A 40 -13.30 18.32 23.08
N TYR A 41 -14.15 18.63 22.10
CA TYR A 41 -14.90 19.90 22.09
C TYR A 41 -16.15 19.89 22.96
N LEU A 42 -16.89 18.78 23.00
CA LEU A 42 -18.18 18.68 23.73
C LEU A 42 -18.00 18.17 25.16
N LEU A 43 -17.14 17.16 25.36
CA LEU A 43 -16.98 16.46 26.63
C LEU A 43 -15.71 16.88 27.39
N ARG A 44 -14.85 17.71 26.77
CA ARG A 44 -13.50 18.08 27.27
C ARG A 44 -12.62 16.85 27.60
N SER A 45 -12.96 15.70 27.04
CA SER A 45 -12.26 14.44 27.23
C SER A 45 -12.03 13.81 25.85
N PRO A 46 -10.77 13.69 25.38
CA PRO A 46 -10.47 13.00 24.13
C PRO A 46 -10.89 11.53 24.18
N LEU A 47 -11.11 10.93 23.01
CA LEU A 47 -11.41 9.50 22.95
C LEU A 47 -10.13 8.72 23.32
N PRO A 48 -10.14 7.94 24.42
CA PRO A 48 -8.93 7.30 24.89
C PRO A 48 -8.48 6.20 23.91
N GLY A 49 -7.18 6.16 23.59
CA GLY A 49 -6.61 5.20 22.64
C GLY A 49 -6.89 5.50 21.17
N ALA A 50 -7.58 6.59 20.83
CA ALA A 50 -7.94 6.92 19.45
C ALA A 50 -6.70 7.05 18.54
N PHE A 51 -5.66 7.68 19.07
CA PHE A 51 -4.40 7.88 18.36
C PHE A 51 -3.73 6.54 18.00
N GLU A 52 -3.66 5.60 18.93
CA GLU A 52 -3.06 4.29 18.69
C GLU A 52 -3.87 3.48 17.69
N MET A 53 -5.21 3.52 17.78
CA MET A 53 -6.07 2.85 16.80
C MET A 53 -5.82 3.39 15.39
N ILE A 54 -5.75 4.71 15.23
CA ILE A 54 -5.41 5.34 13.93
C ILE A 54 -4.03 4.90 13.47
N GLN A 55 -3.04 4.81 14.37
CA GLN A 55 -1.69 4.36 14.06
C GLN A 55 -1.64 2.91 13.55
N PHE A 56 -2.57 2.06 13.95
CA PHE A 56 -2.71 0.69 13.41
C PHE A 56 -3.53 0.65 12.11
N LEU A 57 -4.57 1.46 11.99
CA LEU A 57 -5.44 1.50 10.80
C LEU A 57 -4.71 2.13 9.59
N MET A 58 -3.88 3.14 9.82
CA MET A 58 -3.25 3.92 8.75
C MET A 58 -2.30 3.09 7.86
N PRO A 59 -1.36 2.31 8.40
CA PRO A 59 -0.51 1.49 7.55
C PRO A 59 -1.26 0.27 7.01
N PHE A 60 -2.26 -0.28 7.72
CA PHE A 60 -3.13 -1.32 7.17
C PHE A 60 -3.86 -0.84 5.90
N LEU A 61 -4.38 0.40 5.92
CA LEU A 61 -4.97 1.05 4.75
C LEU A 61 -3.95 1.18 3.61
N ILE A 62 -2.76 1.71 3.91
CA ILE A 62 -1.70 1.91 2.91
C ILE A 62 -1.33 0.60 2.23
N PHE A 63 -1.04 -0.45 3.00
CA PHE A 63 -0.64 -1.75 2.45
C PHE A 63 -1.79 -2.50 1.76
N THR A 64 -3.05 -2.23 2.11
CA THR A 64 -4.22 -2.78 1.39
C THR A 64 -4.37 -2.14 0.01
N VAL A 65 -4.09 -0.84 -0.11
CA VAL A 65 -4.21 -0.10 -1.36
C VAL A 65 -2.98 -0.31 -2.26
N LEU A 66 -1.80 -0.53 -1.68
CA LEU A 66 -0.51 -0.69 -2.39
C LEU A 66 -0.55 -1.65 -3.60
N PRO A 67 -1.14 -2.87 -3.53
CA PRO A 67 -1.26 -3.77 -4.68
C PRO A 67 -2.07 -3.17 -5.83
N VAL A 68 -3.16 -2.45 -5.52
CA VAL A 68 -4.10 -1.89 -6.50
C VAL A 68 -3.43 -0.76 -7.29
N ILE A 69 -2.79 0.19 -6.61
CA ILE A 69 -2.04 1.29 -7.25
C ILE A 69 -0.82 0.78 -8.04
N THR A 70 -0.11 -0.23 -7.52
CA THR A 70 0.99 -0.86 -8.26
C THR A 70 0.48 -1.57 -9.53
N LYS A 71 -0.74 -2.13 -9.50
CA LYS A 71 -1.38 -2.75 -10.66
C LYS A 71 -1.83 -1.72 -11.70
N GLU A 72 -2.33 -0.57 -11.30
CA GLU A 72 -2.71 0.52 -12.21
C GLU A 72 -1.49 1.20 -12.87
N GLY A 73 -0.27 0.90 -12.41
CA GLY A 73 0.95 1.46 -12.99
C GLY A 73 1.19 2.90 -12.55
N GLY A 74 0.75 3.26 -11.34
CA GLY A 74 0.92 4.60 -10.76
C GLY A 74 2.36 5.08 -10.54
N HIS A 75 3.38 4.33 -10.99
CA HIS A 75 4.73 4.86 -11.13
C HIS A 75 4.70 5.87 -12.29
N ILE A 76 4.62 7.16 -11.93
CA ILE A 76 4.55 8.31 -12.83
C ILE A 76 5.59 8.12 -13.94
N THR A 77 5.13 7.73 -15.13
CA THR A 77 5.98 7.61 -16.30
C THR A 77 6.15 9.02 -16.84
N VAL A 78 7.33 9.61 -16.60
CA VAL A 78 7.65 10.92 -17.12
C VAL A 78 8.00 10.74 -18.60
N THR A 79 6.97 10.83 -19.44
CA THR A 79 7.03 10.75 -20.91
C THR A 79 7.64 12.04 -21.49
N VAL A 80 8.83 12.43 -21.06
CA VAL A 80 9.49 13.65 -21.57
C VAL A 80 10.28 13.36 -22.86
N LEU A 81 10.57 12.08 -23.17
CA LEU A 81 11.47 11.68 -24.25
C LEU A 81 10.86 10.77 -25.33
N ASP A 82 9.57 10.41 -25.25
CA ASP A 82 8.96 9.43 -26.18
C ASP A 82 8.94 9.87 -27.65
N GLY A 83 9.05 11.18 -27.95
CA GLY A 83 9.08 11.67 -29.32
C GLY A 83 10.42 11.45 -30.06
N LEU A 84 11.50 11.10 -29.36
CA LEU A 84 12.87 11.07 -29.90
C LEU A 84 13.59 9.73 -29.76
N VAL A 85 13.00 8.77 -29.03
CA VAL A 85 13.71 7.58 -28.58
C VAL A 85 13.22 6.33 -29.32
N PRO A 86 14.13 5.48 -29.85
CA PRO A 86 13.75 4.27 -30.58
C PRO A 86 13.06 3.22 -29.67
N PRO A 87 12.19 2.35 -30.24
CA PRO A 87 11.34 1.42 -29.47
C PRO A 87 12.10 0.50 -28.50
N ARG A 88 13.34 0.13 -28.85
CA ARG A 88 14.20 -0.72 -28.01
C ARG A 88 14.66 -0.04 -26.71
N VAL A 89 14.84 1.29 -26.73
CA VAL A 89 15.28 2.04 -25.56
C VAL A 89 14.10 2.31 -24.63
N GLN A 90 12.90 2.56 -25.16
CA GLN A 90 11.66 2.64 -24.36
C GLN A 90 11.37 1.32 -23.62
N TRP A 91 11.60 0.19 -24.28
CA TRP A 91 11.49 -1.13 -23.65
C TRP A 91 12.51 -1.29 -22.50
N ALA A 92 13.78 -0.97 -22.73
CA ALA A 92 14.82 -1.07 -21.69
C ALA A 92 14.54 -0.13 -20.50
N GLN A 93 14.06 1.09 -20.75
CA GLN A 93 13.65 2.03 -19.70
C GLN A 93 12.52 1.46 -18.84
N THR A 94 11.49 0.92 -19.48
CA THR A 94 10.34 0.31 -18.78
C THR A 94 10.80 -0.86 -17.91
N LEU A 95 11.70 -1.70 -18.43
CA LEU A 95 12.27 -2.82 -17.69
C LEU A 95 13.07 -2.36 -16.46
N VAL A 96 13.90 -1.32 -16.59
CA VAL A 96 14.68 -0.76 -15.47
C VAL A 96 13.77 -0.16 -14.40
N VAL A 97 12.73 0.56 -14.79
CA VAL A 97 11.76 1.13 -13.84
C VAL A 97 11.02 0.02 -13.09
N LEU A 98 10.59 -1.01 -13.81
CA LEU A 98 9.84 -2.11 -13.20
C LEU A 98 10.72 -2.97 -12.29
N ALA A 99 11.97 -3.22 -12.68
CA ALA A 99 12.95 -3.93 -11.87
C ALA A 99 13.36 -3.14 -10.62
N SER A 100 13.62 -1.84 -10.75
CA SER A 100 13.98 -0.99 -9.59
C SER A 100 12.81 -0.84 -8.60
N SER A 101 11.58 -0.72 -9.10
CA SER A 101 10.38 -0.71 -8.26
C SER A 101 10.18 -2.04 -7.53
N ALA A 102 10.36 -3.18 -8.21
CA ALA A 102 10.31 -4.49 -7.59
C ALA A 102 11.37 -4.67 -6.50
N ALA A 103 12.60 -4.19 -6.74
CA ALA A 103 13.66 -4.21 -5.75
C ALA A 103 13.33 -3.36 -4.52
N ALA A 104 12.75 -2.17 -4.72
CA ALA A 104 12.32 -1.30 -3.63
C ALA A 104 11.23 -1.96 -2.77
N ILE A 105 10.19 -2.54 -3.39
CA ILE A 105 9.13 -3.24 -2.66
C ILE A 105 9.67 -4.47 -1.93
N ALA A 106 10.59 -5.22 -2.54
CA ALA A 106 11.24 -6.35 -1.88
C ALA A 106 12.02 -5.93 -0.63
N MET A 107 12.76 -4.82 -0.72
CA MET A 107 13.51 -4.26 0.42
C MET A 107 12.58 -3.83 1.56
N VAL A 108 11.47 -3.16 1.23
CA VAL A 108 10.46 -2.75 2.21
C VAL A 108 9.81 -3.97 2.87
N SER A 109 9.43 -4.98 2.08
CA SER A 109 8.83 -6.22 2.59
C SER A 109 9.75 -6.94 3.58
N TRP A 110 11.05 -7.00 3.27
CA TRP A 110 12.07 -7.59 4.13
C TRP A 110 12.25 -6.79 5.44
N CYS A 111 12.32 -5.46 5.33
CA CYS A 111 12.46 -4.59 6.49
C CYS A 111 11.25 -4.73 7.44
N LEU A 112 10.02 -4.78 6.91
CA LEU A 112 8.81 -5.01 7.70
C LEU A 112 8.80 -6.38 8.38
N TRP A 113 9.27 -7.42 7.68
CA TRP A 113 9.39 -8.74 8.27
C TRP A 113 10.38 -8.76 9.43
N ALA A 114 11.59 -8.21 9.22
CA ALA A 114 12.61 -8.10 10.26
C ALA A 114 12.11 -7.29 11.46
N GLN A 115 11.44 -6.16 11.21
CA GLN A 115 10.83 -5.34 12.26
C GLN A 115 9.74 -6.09 13.02
N GLY A 116 8.90 -6.87 12.33
CA GLY A 116 7.86 -7.69 12.95
C GLY A 116 8.44 -8.79 13.85
N GLN A 117 9.55 -9.40 13.44
CA GLN A 117 10.28 -10.36 14.28
C GLN A 117 10.81 -9.67 15.55
N SER A 118 11.56 -8.56 15.42
CA SER A 118 12.10 -7.83 16.57
C SER A 118 11.00 -7.37 17.55
N LEU A 119 9.87 -6.85 17.04
CA LEU A 119 8.74 -6.42 17.88
C LEU A 119 8.06 -7.58 18.61
N THR A 120 8.07 -8.77 18.00
CA THR A 120 7.49 -9.98 18.62
C THR A 120 8.42 -10.53 19.69
N GLU A 121 9.72 -10.54 19.44
CA GLU A 121 10.76 -10.98 20.39
C GLU A 121 10.83 -10.07 21.61
N GLU A 122 10.72 -8.75 21.42
CA GLU A 122 10.73 -7.77 22.52
C GLU A 122 9.39 -7.65 23.26
N HIS A 123 8.36 -8.42 22.86
CA HIS A 123 6.99 -8.32 23.38
C HIS A 123 6.47 -6.87 23.44
N TYR A 124 6.77 -6.10 22.40
CA TYR A 124 6.43 -4.68 22.36
C TYR A 124 4.90 -4.50 22.31
N VAL A 125 4.37 -3.83 23.32
CA VAL A 125 2.95 -3.48 23.44
C VAL A 125 2.74 -1.99 23.26
N SER A 126 1.57 -1.59 22.76
CA SER A 126 1.21 -0.18 22.66
C SER A 126 1.05 0.46 24.04
N GLY A 127 1.29 1.76 24.17
CA GLY A 127 1.40 2.43 25.47
C GLY A 127 0.06 2.60 26.19
N TYR A 128 -1.02 2.78 25.43
CA TYR A 128 -2.35 3.03 25.97
C TYR A 128 -3.26 1.80 25.91
N LEU A 129 -3.26 1.08 24.78
CA LEU A 129 -4.11 -0.08 24.55
C LEU A 129 -3.47 -1.42 24.93
N GLU A 130 -2.18 -1.41 25.26
CA GLU A 130 -1.37 -2.60 25.58
C GLU A 130 -1.45 -3.70 24.50
N TRP A 131 -1.75 -3.31 23.25
CA TRP A 131 -1.92 -4.26 22.16
C TRP A 131 -0.54 -4.68 21.62
N PRO A 132 -0.27 -5.98 21.41
CA PRO A 132 0.98 -6.45 20.81
C PRO A 132 1.17 -5.94 19.37
N ILE A 133 2.24 -5.18 19.12
CA ILE A 133 2.46 -4.51 17.83
C ILE A 133 2.98 -5.51 16.77
N GLY A 134 3.64 -6.59 17.18
CA GLY A 134 4.23 -7.62 16.32
C GLY A 134 3.27 -8.19 15.25
N PRO A 135 2.08 -8.70 15.61
CA PRO A 135 1.09 -9.23 14.65
C PRO A 135 0.70 -8.24 13.54
N VAL A 136 0.64 -6.95 13.85
CA VAL A 136 0.28 -5.91 12.89
C VAL A 136 1.38 -5.73 11.84
N ALA A 137 2.65 -5.71 12.26
CA ALA A 137 3.80 -5.64 11.37
C ALA A 137 3.91 -6.87 10.44
N HIS A 138 3.60 -8.07 10.96
CA HIS A 138 3.53 -9.29 10.13
C HIS A 138 2.43 -9.21 9.07
N GLY A 139 1.24 -8.72 9.44
CA GLY A 139 0.15 -8.51 8.49
C GLY A 139 0.51 -7.55 7.36
N MET A 140 1.22 -6.46 7.68
CA MET A 140 1.73 -5.50 6.69
C MET A 140 2.78 -6.11 5.76
N SER A 141 3.69 -6.92 6.31
CA SER A 141 4.70 -7.62 5.52
C SER A 141 4.07 -8.57 4.50
N ILE A 142 3.01 -9.31 4.89
CA ILE A 142 2.28 -10.22 3.99
C ILE A 142 1.63 -9.45 2.82
N LEU A 143 1.00 -8.29 3.09
CA LEU A 143 0.41 -7.45 2.05
C LEU A 143 1.48 -6.84 1.12
N CYS A 144 2.63 -6.48 1.66
CA CYS A 144 3.78 -6.01 0.87
C CYS A 144 4.33 -7.13 -0.03
N PHE A 145 4.42 -8.36 0.47
CA PHE A 145 4.83 -9.53 -0.31
C PHE A 145 3.83 -9.84 -1.43
N ALA A 146 2.52 -9.72 -1.17
CA ALA A 146 1.50 -9.85 -2.21
C ALA A 146 1.68 -8.80 -3.33
N THR A 147 2.06 -7.56 -2.96
CA THR A 147 2.38 -6.50 -3.94
C THR A 147 3.61 -6.86 -4.78
N LEU A 148 4.66 -7.40 -4.15
CA LEU A 148 5.87 -7.86 -4.84
C LEU A 148 5.54 -8.93 -5.89
N LEU A 149 4.68 -9.90 -5.55
CA LEU A 149 4.23 -10.93 -6.50
C LEU A 149 3.54 -10.32 -7.72
N VAL A 150 2.66 -9.34 -7.53
CA VAL A 150 2.00 -8.62 -8.64
C VAL A 150 3.04 -7.94 -9.54
N GLN A 151 4.07 -7.33 -8.96
CA GLN A 151 5.11 -6.64 -9.72
C GLN A 151 6.02 -7.60 -10.48
N LEU A 152 6.34 -8.75 -9.91
CA LEU A 152 7.09 -9.82 -10.60
C LEU A 152 6.29 -10.40 -11.78
N VAL A 153 4.98 -10.59 -11.64
CA VAL A 153 4.12 -11.03 -12.75
C VAL A 153 4.12 -10.00 -13.88
N LYS A 154 4.04 -8.70 -13.56
CA LYS A 154 4.16 -7.63 -14.56
C LYS A 154 5.52 -7.67 -15.27
N LEU A 155 6.61 -7.83 -14.52
CA LEU A 155 7.96 -7.91 -15.06
C LEU A 155 8.13 -9.10 -16.00
N TYR A 156 7.64 -10.27 -15.61
CA TYR A 156 7.67 -11.48 -16.42
C TYR A 156 6.86 -11.34 -17.72
N ARG A 157 5.67 -10.74 -17.67
CA ARG A 157 4.86 -10.49 -18.88
C ARG A 157 5.54 -9.49 -19.82
N HIS A 158 6.19 -8.47 -19.28
CA HIS A 158 6.91 -7.48 -20.10
C HIS A 158 8.12 -8.10 -20.81
N LEU A 159 8.87 -8.97 -20.13
CA LEU A 159 9.96 -9.74 -20.74
C LEU A 159 9.45 -10.65 -21.88
N ARG A 160 8.34 -11.36 -21.65
CA ARG A 160 7.77 -12.28 -22.64
C ARG A 160 7.14 -11.60 -23.85
N SER A 161 6.77 -10.32 -23.76
CA SER A 161 6.23 -9.56 -24.90
C SER A 161 7.26 -9.22 -25.98
N HIS A 162 8.54 -9.48 -25.73
CA HIS A 162 9.65 -9.18 -26.63
C HIS A 162 10.25 -10.45 -27.29
N ASP A 163 9.68 -11.64 -27.02
CA ASP A 163 9.90 -12.91 -27.73
C ASP A 163 8.77 -13.16 -28.75
#